data_AF-A0A971RPK7-F1
#
_entry.id   AF-A0A971RPK7-F1
#
_cell.length_a   1.000
_cell.length_b   1.000
_cell.length_c   1.000
_cell.angle_alpha   90.00
_cell.angle_beta   90.00
_cell.angle_gamma   90.00
#
_symmetry.space_group_name_H-M   'P 1'
#
loop_
_entity.id
_entity.type
_entity.pdbx_description
1 polymer ?
#
loop_
_entity_poly.entity_id
_entity_poly.type
_entity_poly.pdbx_seq_one_letter_code
_entity_poly.pdbx_strand_id
1 'polypeptide(L)'
;AMDLAKPIIVDPIKTGFELTNAQASKIEKDLKGVMTDKVKKVENDNYRKQFELKQKAKEEIKTAEDSFKDDELKLEMAMQQIEKKQLAEFDRLHAEFANTLNETIKETIEEQKTAQVEEQAQIKANKNKDSKEEEVRGHLRGFSRTIPSFLMAYGGRDTKLSNFDDYTPEDVFREVTGITEEQFRFLRDGGPYTDDKTGEEKHFKGGLFNEIVFDEAIQEFQNKRESLADYFDESHEEDIFNYIPPQETNQIFTPKQVVEMMVQKLEDEDSHVFEDPNKTFLDPFMKSGLYITELVKRLFNNPVMQEKIPDDDQRLKNILENQLYGLAPSEIIYNIATNYIFSFNTENKISRKNFKCVDTRPAVKEGKLDALLYETFGDSN
;
A
#
# COMPACT_ATOMS: atom_id res chain seq x y z
N ALA A 1 -19.26 30.05 24.60
CA ALA A 1 -18.81 30.26 23.20
C ALA A 1 -18.95 28.98 22.38
N MET A 2 -18.23 27.89 22.73
CA MET A 2 -18.35 26.62 21.99
C MET A 2 -19.75 26.01 22.02
N ASP A 3 -20.49 26.14 23.12
CA ASP A 3 -21.88 25.65 23.21
C ASP A 3 -22.84 26.33 22.22
N LEU A 4 -22.52 27.57 21.79
CA LEU A 4 -23.23 28.27 20.73
C LEU A 4 -22.70 27.91 19.35
N ALA A 5 -21.38 27.77 19.20
CA ALA A 5 -20.74 27.59 17.91
C ALA A 5 -20.89 26.18 17.32
N LYS A 6 -20.84 25.16 18.18
CA LYS A 6 -20.92 23.75 17.80
C LYS A 6 -22.21 23.40 17.02
N PRO A 7 -23.42 23.72 17.51
CA PRO A 7 -24.66 23.42 16.79
C PRO A 7 -24.85 24.27 15.51
N ILE A 8 -24.14 25.40 15.38
CA ILE A 8 -24.28 26.31 14.24
C ILE A 8 -23.29 25.96 13.11
N ILE A 9 -22.12 25.43 13.46
CA ILE A 9 -21.02 25.20 12.50
C ILE A 9 -20.69 23.71 12.41
N VAL A 10 -20.31 23.09 13.54
CA VAL A 10 -19.76 21.73 13.55
C VAL A 10 -20.83 20.71 13.15
N ASP A 11 -22.02 20.77 13.74
CA ASP A 11 -23.08 19.79 13.47
C ASP A 11 -23.63 19.91 12.03
N PRO A 12 -23.97 21.11 11.50
CA PRO A 12 -24.43 21.25 10.12
C PRO A 12 -23.39 20.84 9.08
N ILE A 13 -22.10 21.13 9.31
CA ILE A 13 -21.02 20.73 8.40
C ILE A 13 -20.81 19.21 8.45
N LYS A 14 -20.84 18.61 9.64
CA LYS A 14 -20.74 17.16 9.78
C LYS A 14 -21.86 16.45 9.01
N THR A 15 -23.10 16.92 9.14
CA THR A 15 -24.24 16.34 8.43
C THR A 15 -24.20 16.64 6.93
N GLY A 16 -23.95 17.89 6.54
CA GLY A 16 -23.96 18.32 5.13
C GLY A 16 -22.83 17.74 4.28
N PHE A 17 -21.69 17.40 4.91
CA PHE A 17 -20.53 16.79 4.23
C PHE A 17 -20.26 15.34 4.65
N GLU A 18 -21.17 14.71 5.41
CA GLU A 18 -21.08 13.31 5.87
C GLU A 18 -19.75 12.97 6.57
N LEU A 19 -19.27 13.87 7.43
CA LEU A 19 -17.96 13.73 8.07
C LEU A 19 -17.95 12.67 9.18
N THR A 20 -16.82 11.98 9.32
CA THR A 20 -16.58 11.08 10.46
C THR A 20 -16.50 11.87 11.78
N ASN A 21 -16.71 11.17 12.91
CA ASN A 21 -16.56 11.77 14.23
C ASN A 21 -15.17 12.39 14.44
N ALA A 22 -14.11 11.75 13.95
CA ALA A 22 -12.75 12.26 14.08
C ALA A 22 -12.53 13.58 13.31
N GLN A 23 -13.09 13.69 12.09
CA GLN A 23 -13.02 14.92 11.30
C GLN A 23 -13.82 16.05 11.94
N ALA A 24 -15.03 15.76 12.43
CA ALA A 24 -15.83 16.75 13.16
C ALA A 24 -15.13 17.24 14.44
N SER A 25 -14.48 16.35 15.18
CA SER A 25 -13.69 16.72 16.37
C SER A 25 -12.49 17.60 16.04
N LYS A 26 -11.88 17.44 14.86
CA LYS A 26 -10.80 18.33 14.40
C LYS A 26 -11.32 19.75 14.15
N ILE A 27 -12.44 19.89 13.43
CA ILE A 27 -13.09 21.19 13.19
C ILE A 27 -13.47 21.85 14.54
N GLU A 28 -14.02 21.08 15.48
CA GLU A 28 -14.36 21.58 16.82
C GLU A 28 -13.13 22.11 17.58
N LYS A 29 -11.98 21.41 17.47
CA LYS A 29 -10.72 21.82 18.10
C LYS A 29 -10.17 23.11 17.49
N ASP A 30 -10.18 23.22 16.17
CA ASP A 30 -9.64 24.39 15.45
C ASP A 30 -10.52 25.63 15.73
N LEU A 31 -11.84 25.46 15.69
CA LEU A 31 -12.81 26.49 16.06
C LEU A 31 -12.61 26.97 17.51
N LYS A 32 -12.38 26.04 18.45
CA LYS A 32 -12.08 26.37 19.84
C LYS A 32 -10.80 27.20 19.97
N GLY A 33 -9.77 26.90 19.18
CA GLY A 33 -8.53 27.67 19.12
C GLY A 33 -8.78 29.12 18.72
N VAL A 34 -9.41 29.32 17.56
CA VAL A 34 -9.72 30.66 17.01
C VAL A 34 -10.56 31.48 17.98
N MET A 35 -11.60 30.88 18.57
CA MET A 35 -12.45 31.57 19.55
C MET A 35 -11.67 31.95 20.81
N THR A 36 -10.83 31.04 21.32
CA THR A 36 -10.02 31.32 22.51
C THR A 36 -9.08 32.50 22.28
N ASP A 37 -8.46 32.57 21.11
CA ASP A 37 -7.52 33.66 20.79
C ASP A 37 -8.23 35.00 20.63
N LYS A 38 -9.39 35.04 19.96
CA LYS A 38 -10.19 36.27 19.85
C LYS A 38 -10.75 36.74 21.19
N VAL A 39 -11.24 35.83 22.04
CA VAL A 39 -11.70 36.15 23.39
C VAL A 39 -10.56 36.71 24.25
N LYS A 40 -9.38 36.09 24.21
CA LYS A 40 -8.20 36.60 24.93
C LYS A 40 -7.80 38.02 24.50
N LYS A 41 -7.96 38.37 23.22
CA LYS A 41 -7.70 39.75 22.75
C LYS A 41 -8.67 40.74 23.40
N VAL A 42 -9.97 40.42 23.41
CA VAL A 42 -11.00 41.26 24.05
C VAL A 42 -10.77 41.38 25.56
N GLU A 43 -10.41 40.28 26.23
CA GLU A 43 -10.05 40.29 27.66
C GLU A 43 -8.82 41.16 27.93
N ASN A 44 -7.75 41.01 27.16
CA ASN A 44 -6.52 41.81 27.31
C ASN A 44 -6.79 43.31 27.10
N ASP A 45 -7.60 43.67 26.10
CA ASP A 45 -7.99 45.06 25.87
C ASP A 45 -8.80 45.63 27.03
N ASN A 46 -9.72 44.85 27.61
CA ASN A 46 -10.45 45.24 28.81
C ASN A 46 -9.54 45.42 30.03
N TYR A 47 -8.60 44.50 30.25
CA TYR A 47 -7.60 44.64 31.33
C TYR A 47 -6.75 45.90 31.17
N ARG A 48 -6.33 46.24 29.94
CA ARG A 48 -5.60 47.49 29.66
C ARG A 48 -6.44 48.71 30.03
N LYS A 49 -7.70 48.78 29.60
CA LYS A 49 -8.62 49.88 29.92
C LYS A 49 -8.85 50.03 31.43
N GLN A 50 -9.03 48.90 32.16
CA GLN A 50 -9.15 48.92 33.62
C GLN A 50 -7.88 49.44 34.31
N PHE A 51 -6.71 49.06 33.79
CA PHE A 51 -5.43 49.53 34.32
C PHE A 51 -5.26 51.05 34.14
N GLU A 52 -5.57 51.57 32.94
CA GLU A 52 -5.53 53.01 32.67
C GLU A 52 -6.50 53.80 33.56
N LEU A 53 -7.71 53.27 33.78
CA LEU A 53 -8.69 53.85 34.69
C LEU A 53 -8.14 53.96 36.12
N LYS A 54 -7.51 52.88 36.63
CA LYS A 54 -6.91 52.85 37.97
C LYS A 54 -5.74 53.82 38.11
N GLN A 55 -4.95 54.04 37.06
CA GLN A 55 -3.87 55.04 37.09
C GLN A 55 -4.44 56.46 37.16
N LYS A 56 -5.42 56.78 36.31
CA LYS A 56 -6.09 58.09 36.33
C LYS A 56 -6.75 58.37 37.68
N ALA A 57 -7.44 57.38 38.23
CA ALA A 57 -8.00 57.42 39.58
C ALA A 57 -6.97 57.79 40.65
N LYS A 58 -5.79 57.16 40.60
CA LYS A 58 -4.70 57.41 41.55
C LYS A 58 -4.13 58.82 41.43
N GLU A 59 -4.00 59.33 40.20
CA GLU A 59 -3.57 60.71 39.93
C GLU A 59 -4.61 61.74 40.41
N GLU A 60 -5.89 61.50 40.17
CA GLU A 60 -7.00 62.35 40.64
C GLU A 60 -7.06 62.40 42.17
N ILE A 61 -6.88 61.26 42.85
CA ILE A 61 -6.81 61.18 44.32
C ILE A 61 -5.62 62.00 44.84
N LYS A 62 -4.42 61.76 44.29
CA LYS A 62 -3.21 62.50 44.71
C LYS A 62 -3.36 64.01 44.51
N THR A 63 -3.95 64.42 43.38
CA THR A 63 -4.19 65.84 43.09
C THR A 63 -5.18 66.46 44.06
N ALA A 64 -6.22 65.74 44.44
CA ALA A 64 -7.18 66.19 45.45
C ALA A 64 -6.54 66.29 46.84
N GLU A 65 -5.74 65.29 47.24
CA GLU A 65 -4.97 65.30 48.50
C GLU A 65 -4.01 66.49 48.58
N ASP A 66 -3.28 66.79 47.49
CA ASP A 66 -2.35 67.92 47.43
C ASP A 66 -3.08 69.29 47.43
N SER A 67 -4.25 69.38 46.80
CA SER A 67 -5.01 70.64 46.64
C SER A 67 -5.86 71.02 47.85
N PHE A 68 -6.30 70.04 48.64
CA PHE A 68 -7.21 70.25 49.79
C PHE A 68 -6.60 69.81 51.13
N LYS A 69 -5.27 69.76 51.20
CA LYS A 69 -4.51 69.28 52.37
C LYS A 69 -4.89 69.94 53.71
N ASP A 70 -5.31 71.20 53.67
CA ASP A 70 -5.66 72.00 54.86
C ASP A 70 -7.19 72.19 55.04
N ASP A 71 -8.03 71.55 54.22
CA ASP A 71 -9.50 71.67 54.23
C ASP A 71 -10.16 70.28 54.13
N GLU A 72 -10.28 69.63 55.29
CA GLU A 72 -10.73 68.23 55.45
C GLU A 72 -12.14 67.99 54.86
N LEU A 73 -13.05 68.95 55.01
CA LEU A 73 -14.41 68.89 54.48
C LEU A 73 -14.43 68.90 52.94
N LYS A 74 -13.59 69.71 52.30
CA LYS A 74 -13.47 69.72 50.83
C LYS A 74 -12.78 68.48 50.29
N LEU A 75 -11.79 67.97 51.01
CA LEU A 75 -11.10 66.74 50.64
C LEU A 75 -12.07 65.55 50.63
N GLU A 76 -12.88 65.40 51.68
CA GLU A 76 -13.87 64.32 51.78
C GLU A 76 -14.93 64.40 50.67
N MET A 77 -15.42 65.59 50.36
CA MET A 77 -16.35 65.80 49.25
C MET A 77 -15.73 65.48 47.88
N ALA A 78 -14.46 65.83 47.66
CA ALA A 78 -13.74 65.51 46.43
C ALA A 78 -13.51 64.00 46.28
N MET A 79 -13.15 63.30 47.36
CA MET A 79 -12.96 61.85 47.38
C MET A 79 -14.27 61.11 47.06
N GLN A 80 -15.40 61.51 47.66
CA GLN A 80 -16.71 60.92 47.36
C GLN A 80 -17.12 61.11 45.88
N GLN A 81 -16.82 62.26 45.29
CA GLN A 81 -17.07 62.51 43.87
C GLN A 81 -16.20 61.63 42.97
N ILE A 82 -14.92 61.48 43.30
CA ILE A 82 -13.98 60.61 42.58
C ILE A 82 -14.44 59.15 42.67
N GLU A 83 -14.85 58.67 43.85
CA GLU A 83 -15.33 57.30 44.04
C GLU A 83 -16.61 57.03 43.22
N LYS A 84 -17.57 57.96 43.25
CA LYS A 84 -18.80 57.85 42.44
C LYS A 84 -18.51 57.83 40.94
N LYS A 85 -17.56 58.65 40.48
CA LYS A 85 -17.12 58.70 39.08
C LYS A 85 -16.42 57.40 38.67
N GLN A 86 -15.58 56.83 39.55
CA GLN A 86 -14.92 55.55 39.29
C GLN A 86 -15.91 54.40 39.19
N LEU A 87 -16.91 54.36 40.08
CA LEU A 87 -17.94 53.33 40.06
C LEU A 87 -18.73 53.36 38.74
N ALA A 88 -19.17 54.55 38.32
CA ALA A 88 -19.89 54.72 37.07
C ALA A 88 -19.07 54.32 35.82
N GLU A 89 -17.79 54.66 35.79
CA GLU A 89 -16.92 54.32 34.66
C GLU A 89 -16.55 52.83 34.64
N PHE A 90 -16.46 52.19 35.81
CA PHE A 90 -16.28 50.74 35.93
C PHE A 90 -17.52 49.98 35.43
N ASP A 91 -18.72 50.40 35.82
CA ASP A 91 -19.99 49.83 35.34
C ASP A 91 -20.12 49.97 33.82
N ARG A 92 -19.75 51.14 33.27
CA ARG A 92 -19.72 51.39 31.83
C ARG A 92 -18.75 50.43 31.12
N LEU A 93 -17.54 50.27 31.65
CA LEU A 93 -16.54 49.40 31.07
C LEU A 93 -16.98 47.92 31.10
N HIS A 94 -17.67 47.51 32.16
CA HIS A 94 -18.22 46.16 32.27
C HIS A 94 -19.30 45.90 31.21
N ALA A 95 -20.20 46.87 30.98
CA ALA A 95 -21.20 46.81 29.92
C ALA A 95 -20.55 46.79 28.52
N GLU A 96 -19.52 47.60 28.29
CA GLU A 96 -18.77 47.65 27.02
C GLU A 96 -18.05 46.32 26.74
N PHE A 97 -17.41 45.73 27.75
CA PHE A 97 -16.78 44.42 27.64
C PHE A 97 -17.80 43.33 27.27
N ALA A 98 -18.94 43.29 27.97
CA ALA A 98 -19.99 42.32 27.70
C ALA A 98 -20.53 42.43 26.26
N ASN A 99 -20.75 43.64 25.76
CA ASN A 99 -21.21 43.87 24.39
C ASN A 99 -20.14 43.48 23.35
N THR A 100 -18.91 43.95 23.54
CA THR A 100 -17.79 43.67 22.62
C THR A 100 -17.51 42.17 22.53
N LEU A 101 -17.57 41.47 23.66
CA LEU A 101 -17.40 40.02 23.71
C LEU A 101 -18.50 39.29 22.94
N ASN A 102 -19.75 39.70 23.12
CA ASN A 102 -20.89 39.10 22.41
C ASN A 102 -20.84 39.35 20.89
N GLU A 103 -20.49 40.57 20.46
CA GLU A 103 -20.32 40.90 19.05
C GLU A 103 -19.17 40.11 18.42
N THR A 104 -17.99 40.09 19.08
CA THR A 104 -16.82 39.34 18.61
C THR A 104 -17.12 37.85 18.46
N ILE A 105 -17.86 37.26 19.39
CA ILE A 105 -18.27 35.84 19.31
C ILE A 105 -19.20 35.62 18.11
N LYS A 106 -20.20 36.48 17.89
CA LYS A 106 -21.15 36.37 16.77
C LYS A 106 -20.45 36.51 15.42
N GLU A 107 -19.62 37.52 15.24
CA GLU A 107 -18.86 37.74 14.00
C GLU A 107 -17.95 36.58 13.69
N THR A 108 -17.25 36.06 14.71
CA THR A 108 -16.38 34.89 14.55
C THR A 108 -17.15 33.65 14.14
N ILE A 109 -18.38 33.45 14.63
CA ILE A 109 -19.23 32.33 14.22
C ILE A 109 -19.57 32.46 12.72
N GLU A 110 -20.00 33.63 12.25
CA GLU A 110 -20.36 33.81 10.84
C GLU A 110 -19.16 33.71 9.89
N GLU A 111 -18.01 34.28 10.27
CA GLU A 111 -16.76 34.14 9.52
C GLU A 111 -16.35 32.67 9.37
N GLN A 112 -16.34 31.93 10.49
CA GLN A 112 -15.89 30.53 10.50
C GLN A 112 -16.88 29.61 9.82
N LYS A 113 -18.18 29.90 9.86
CA LYS A 113 -19.20 29.16 9.13
C LYS A 113 -18.93 29.16 7.63
N THR A 114 -18.66 30.34 7.06
CA THR A 114 -18.41 30.50 5.62
C THR A 114 -17.09 29.81 5.22
N ALA A 115 -16.01 30.09 5.96
CA ALA A 115 -14.70 29.52 5.68
C ALA A 115 -14.70 27.97 5.73
N GLN A 116 -15.36 27.38 6.73
CA GLN A 116 -15.41 25.93 6.88
C GLN A 116 -16.25 25.27 5.77
N VAL A 117 -17.33 25.91 5.29
CA VAL A 117 -18.10 25.38 4.15
C VAL A 117 -17.27 25.40 2.87
N GLU A 118 -16.54 26.48 2.60
CA GLU A 118 -15.65 26.59 1.43
C GLU A 118 -14.51 25.57 1.50
N GLU A 119 -13.87 25.41 2.66
CA GLU A 119 -12.79 24.45 2.87
C GLU A 119 -13.28 23.01 2.64
N GLN A 120 -14.43 22.63 3.20
CA GLN A 120 -14.99 21.28 3.01
C GLN A 120 -15.46 21.05 1.56
N ALA A 121 -15.99 22.08 0.89
CA ALA A 121 -16.32 21.99 -0.53
C ALA A 121 -15.07 21.75 -1.38
N GLN A 122 -13.96 22.43 -1.09
CA GLN A 122 -12.69 22.24 -1.79
C GLN A 122 -12.09 20.85 -1.52
N ILE A 123 -12.13 20.37 -0.27
CA ILE A 123 -11.67 19.02 0.10
C ILE A 123 -12.50 17.95 -0.64
N LYS A 124 -13.83 18.11 -0.70
CA LYS A 124 -14.73 17.20 -1.42
C LYS A 124 -14.46 17.22 -2.93
N ALA A 125 -14.21 18.39 -3.51
CA ALA A 125 -13.84 18.54 -4.92
C ALA A 125 -12.49 17.88 -5.25
N ASN A 126 -11.50 18.00 -4.37
CA ASN A 126 -10.18 17.37 -4.55
C ASN A 126 -10.27 15.85 -4.38
N LYS A 127 -10.96 15.33 -3.35
CA LYS A 127 -11.20 13.89 -3.19
C LYS A 127 -11.94 13.25 -4.36
N ASN A 128 -12.79 14.00 -5.06
CA ASN A 128 -13.47 13.50 -6.25
C ASN A 128 -12.53 13.29 -7.44
N LYS A 129 -11.38 13.97 -7.52
CA LYS A 129 -10.32 13.69 -8.51
C LYS A 129 -9.56 12.39 -8.18
N ASP A 130 -9.41 12.07 -6.89
CA ASP A 130 -8.61 10.93 -6.43
C ASP A 130 -9.29 9.56 -6.64
N SER A 131 -10.61 9.49 -6.87
CA SER A 131 -11.33 8.20 -6.93
C SER A 131 -10.88 7.29 -8.09
N LYS A 132 -10.62 7.85 -9.28
CA LYS A 132 -10.13 7.07 -10.42
C LYS A 132 -8.62 6.83 -10.32
N GLU A 133 -7.90 7.77 -9.72
CA GLU A 133 -6.47 7.61 -9.41
C GLU A 133 -6.23 6.51 -8.36
N GLU A 134 -7.15 6.33 -7.40
CA GLU A 134 -7.10 5.28 -6.39
C GLU A 134 -7.46 3.91 -6.97
N GLU A 135 -8.43 3.84 -7.88
CA GLU A 135 -8.69 2.65 -8.71
C GLU A 135 -7.46 2.28 -9.56
N VAL A 136 -6.87 3.26 -10.24
CA VAL A 136 -5.63 3.12 -11.01
C VAL A 136 -4.46 2.67 -10.14
N ARG A 137 -4.30 3.22 -8.93
CA ARG A 137 -3.29 2.81 -7.94
C ARG A 137 -3.53 1.39 -7.42
N GLY A 138 -4.78 0.98 -7.26
CA GLY A 138 -5.16 -0.39 -6.90
C GLY A 138 -4.70 -1.38 -7.98
N HIS A 139 -5.04 -1.09 -9.24
CA HIS A 139 -4.60 -1.87 -10.40
C HIS A 139 -3.08 -1.92 -10.52
N LEU A 140 -2.38 -0.78 -10.35
CA LEU A 140 -0.92 -0.72 -10.35
C LEU A 140 -0.29 -1.59 -9.24
N ARG A 141 -0.81 -1.53 -8.01
CA ARG A 141 -0.26 -2.33 -6.90
C ARG A 141 -0.44 -3.82 -7.14
N GLY A 142 -1.59 -4.24 -7.68
CA GLY A 142 -1.82 -5.61 -8.10
C GLY A 142 -0.84 -6.03 -9.20
N PHE A 143 -0.79 -5.26 -10.28
CA PHE A 143 0.10 -5.47 -11.41
C PHE A 143 1.57 -5.58 -10.97
N SER A 144 2.09 -4.62 -10.19
CA SER A 144 3.50 -4.62 -9.78
C SER A 144 3.90 -5.86 -8.98
N ARG A 145 2.98 -6.48 -8.22
CA ARG A 145 3.26 -7.73 -7.49
C ARG A 145 3.36 -8.94 -8.41
N THR A 146 2.68 -8.89 -9.55
CA THR A 146 2.65 -9.99 -10.53
C THR A 146 3.81 -9.97 -11.51
N ILE A 147 4.51 -8.82 -11.65
CA ILE A 147 5.64 -8.67 -12.59
C ILE A 147 6.71 -9.75 -12.38
N PRO A 148 7.21 -10.04 -11.16
CA PRO A 148 8.23 -11.06 -10.97
C PRO A 148 7.78 -12.45 -11.44
N SER A 149 6.54 -12.84 -11.16
CA SER A 149 5.96 -14.10 -11.64
C SER A 149 5.82 -14.14 -13.16
N PHE A 150 5.41 -13.02 -13.78
CA PHE A 150 5.39 -12.90 -15.24
C PHE A 150 6.78 -13.03 -15.83
N LEU A 151 7.79 -12.39 -15.24
CA LEU A 151 9.18 -12.46 -15.70
C LEU A 151 9.77 -13.87 -15.57
N MET A 152 9.34 -14.65 -14.59
CA MET A 152 9.69 -16.08 -14.51
C MET A 152 9.17 -16.87 -15.70
N ALA A 153 7.95 -16.56 -16.17
CA ALA A 153 7.31 -17.29 -17.26
C ALA A 153 7.77 -16.82 -18.65
N TYR A 154 7.79 -15.51 -18.87
CA TYR A 154 7.91 -14.89 -20.19
C TYR A 154 9.05 -13.86 -20.29
N GLY A 155 9.72 -13.55 -19.17
CA GLY A 155 10.75 -12.53 -19.12
C GLY A 155 12.07 -12.99 -19.74
N GLY A 156 12.58 -12.18 -20.67
CA GLY A 156 13.90 -12.26 -21.27
C GLY A 156 14.79 -11.05 -20.96
N ARG A 157 16.00 -11.03 -21.53
CA ARG A 157 16.94 -9.90 -21.44
C ARG A 157 16.50 -8.69 -22.26
N ASP A 158 15.66 -8.91 -23.26
CA ASP A 158 15.06 -7.93 -24.17
C ASP A 158 13.73 -7.36 -23.67
N THR A 159 13.18 -7.90 -22.57
CA THR A 159 11.96 -7.40 -21.95
C THR A 159 12.18 -6.01 -21.35
N LYS A 160 11.28 -5.09 -21.70
CA LYS A 160 11.25 -3.66 -21.31
C LYS A 160 9.81 -3.21 -21.13
N LEU A 161 9.60 -2.03 -20.57
CA LEU A 161 8.26 -1.43 -20.45
C LEU A 161 7.55 -1.27 -21.80
N SER A 162 8.31 -0.97 -22.85
CA SER A 162 7.79 -0.66 -24.19
C SER A 162 7.26 -1.89 -24.95
N ASN A 163 7.72 -3.09 -24.61
CA ASN A 163 7.31 -4.35 -25.23
C ASN A 163 6.75 -5.37 -24.23
N PHE A 164 6.47 -4.96 -22.99
CA PHE A 164 6.04 -5.86 -21.91
C PHE A 164 4.75 -6.62 -22.24
N ASP A 165 3.86 -5.99 -22.99
CA ASP A 165 2.59 -6.54 -23.48
C ASP A 165 2.71 -7.37 -24.77
N ASP A 166 3.90 -7.46 -25.39
CA ASP A 166 4.08 -8.22 -26.64
C ASP A 166 4.35 -9.72 -26.40
N TYR A 167 4.72 -10.11 -25.18
CA TYR A 167 5.28 -11.44 -24.88
C TYR A 167 4.23 -12.52 -24.54
N THR A 168 2.95 -12.17 -24.44
CA THR A 168 1.90 -13.12 -24.02
C THR A 168 0.57 -12.90 -24.74
N PRO A 169 -0.22 -13.96 -24.96
CA PRO A 169 -1.64 -13.82 -25.30
C PRO A 169 -2.40 -13.00 -24.25
N GLU A 170 -3.40 -12.22 -24.68
CA GLU A 170 -4.14 -11.28 -23.83
C GLU A 170 -4.84 -11.97 -22.63
N ASP A 171 -5.37 -13.16 -22.84
CA ASP A 171 -6.03 -13.97 -21.81
C ASP A 171 -5.05 -14.41 -20.72
N VAL A 172 -3.85 -14.82 -21.12
CA VAL A 172 -2.74 -15.13 -20.21
C VAL A 172 -2.28 -13.87 -19.50
N PHE A 173 -2.07 -12.76 -20.20
CA PHE A 173 -1.68 -11.49 -19.59
C PHE A 173 -2.66 -11.09 -18.48
N ARG A 174 -3.96 -11.22 -18.73
CA ARG A 174 -5.01 -10.91 -17.75
C ARG A 174 -5.07 -11.89 -16.58
N GLU A 175 -4.90 -13.19 -16.83
CA GLU A 175 -4.85 -14.20 -15.75
C GLU A 175 -3.74 -13.88 -14.75
N VAL A 176 -2.61 -13.38 -15.26
CA VAL A 176 -1.38 -13.24 -14.50
C VAL A 176 -1.31 -11.90 -13.82
N THR A 177 -1.60 -10.84 -14.56
CA THR A 177 -1.43 -9.47 -14.08
C THR A 177 -2.68 -8.90 -13.41
N GLY A 178 -3.83 -9.56 -13.59
CA GLY A 178 -5.14 -9.11 -13.11
C GLY A 178 -5.74 -7.96 -13.91
N ILE A 179 -5.03 -7.45 -14.93
CA ILE A 179 -5.49 -6.39 -15.83
C ILE A 179 -5.32 -6.82 -17.29
N THR A 180 -6.11 -6.23 -18.19
CA THR A 180 -5.98 -6.43 -19.64
C THR A 180 -4.76 -5.69 -20.18
N GLU A 181 -4.29 -6.07 -21.37
CA GLU A 181 -3.28 -5.29 -22.11
C GLU A 181 -3.73 -3.86 -22.37
N GLU A 182 -5.02 -3.65 -22.71
CA GLU A 182 -5.58 -2.31 -22.90
C GLU A 182 -5.48 -1.46 -21.63
N GLN A 183 -5.80 -2.04 -20.48
CA GLN A 183 -5.63 -1.37 -19.19
C GLN A 183 -4.16 -1.06 -18.92
N PHE A 184 -3.24 -2.00 -19.20
CA PHE A 184 -1.80 -1.75 -19.05
C PHE A 184 -1.31 -0.62 -19.96
N ARG A 185 -1.67 -0.63 -21.25
CA ARG A 185 -1.38 0.43 -22.22
C ARG A 185 -1.96 1.76 -21.79
N PHE A 186 -3.19 1.79 -21.27
CA PHE A 186 -3.80 3.00 -20.72
C PHE A 186 -3.00 3.56 -19.52
N LEU A 187 -2.49 2.69 -18.64
CA LEU A 187 -1.64 3.09 -17.52
C LEU A 187 -0.26 3.61 -17.97
N ARG A 188 0.31 2.99 -19.02
CA ARG A 188 1.63 3.35 -19.60
C ARG A 188 1.56 4.63 -20.45
N ASP A 189 0.67 4.65 -21.43
CA ASP A 189 0.63 5.63 -22.52
C ASP A 189 -0.41 6.74 -22.29
N GLY A 190 -1.40 6.49 -21.43
CA GLY A 190 -2.52 7.40 -21.22
C GLY A 190 -3.64 7.21 -22.25
N GLY A 191 -4.70 7.99 -22.11
CA GLY A 191 -5.85 7.89 -23.00
C GLY A 191 -7.09 8.62 -22.51
N PRO A 192 -8.12 8.74 -23.37
CA PRO A 192 -9.42 9.26 -22.97
C PRO A 192 -10.12 8.26 -22.03
N TYR A 193 -10.86 8.77 -21.04
CA TYR A 193 -11.76 8.00 -20.19
C TYR A 193 -12.99 8.84 -19.86
N THR A 194 -14.12 8.18 -19.58
CA THR A 194 -15.32 8.87 -19.10
C THR A 194 -15.30 8.90 -17.58
N ASP A 195 -15.52 10.06 -16.98
CA ASP A 195 -15.67 10.17 -15.53
C ASP A 195 -17.03 9.61 -15.10
N ASP A 196 -17.03 8.53 -14.32
CA ASP A 196 -18.27 7.84 -13.91
C ASP A 196 -19.21 8.72 -13.06
N LYS A 197 -18.72 9.81 -12.48
CA LYS A 197 -19.51 10.74 -11.64
C LYS A 197 -20.03 11.94 -12.43
N THR A 198 -19.23 12.50 -13.33
CA THR A 198 -19.63 13.70 -14.10
C THR A 198 -20.17 13.36 -15.48
N GLY A 199 -19.91 12.16 -16.00
CA GLY A 199 -20.22 11.75 -17.37
C GLY A 199 -19.38 12.48 -18.43
N GLU A 200 -18.38 13.26 -18.00
CA GLU A 200 -17.52 14.02 -18.90
C GLU A 200 -16.35 13.17 -19.40
N GLU A 201 -15.99 13.35 -20.68
CA GLU A 201 -14.77 12.79 -21.24
C GLU A 201 -13.56 13.55 -20.69
N LYS A 202 -12.66 12.83 -20.04
CA LYS A 202 -11.40 13.33 -19.49
C LYS A 202 -10.25 12.59 -20.14
N HIS A 203 -9.04 13.15 -20.02
CA HIS A 203 -7.84 12.55 -20.56
C HIS A 203 -6.86 12.23 -19.42
N PHE A 204 -6.47 10.97 -19.33
CA PHE A 204 -5.40 10.51 -18.44
C PHE A 204 -4.07 10.62 -19.16
N LYS A 205 -3.07 11.24 -18.52
CA LYS A 205 -1.77 11.53 -19.16
C LYS A 205 -0.85 10.31 -19.32
N GLY A 206 -1.19 9.16 -18.73
CA GLY A 206 -0.28 8.01 -18.70
C GLY A 206 0.94 8.25 -17.81
N GLY A 207 2.02 7.53 -18.11
CA GLY A 207 3.33 7.73 -17.49
C GLY A 207 3.42 7.30 -16.03
N LEU A 208 2.60 6.33 -15.61
CA LEU A 208 2.64 5.81 -14.23
C LEU A 208 3.91 5.01 -13.93
N PHE A 209 4.51 4.44 -14.97
CA PHE A 209 5.78 3.73 -14.88
C PHE A 209 6.91 4.67 -15.29
N ASN A 210 7.92 4.80 -14.44
CA ASN A 210 9.18 5.39 -14.86
C ASN A 210 9.93 4.33 -15.68
N GLU A 211 10.02 4.54 -17.00
CA GLU A 211 10.62 3.58 -17.95
C GLU A 211 12.02 3.13 -17.53
N ILE A 212 12.88 4.08 -17.14
CA ILE A 212 14.27 3.78 -16.72
C ILE A 212 14.26 2.84 -15.50
N VAL A 213 13.47 3.19 -14.48
CA VAL A 213 13.39 2.40 -13.24
C VAL A 213 12.75 1.03 -13.50
N PHE A 214 11.74 0.97 -14.37
CA PHE A 214 11.03 -0.28 -14.70
C PHE A 214 11.96 -1.25 -15.44
N ASP A 215 12.66 -0.75 -16.47
CA ASP A 215 13.60 -1.54 -17.26
C ASP A 215 14.80 -2.00 -16.41
N GLU A 216 15.34 -1.11 -15.56
CA GLU A 216 16.42 -1.47 -14.62
C GLU A 216 15.97 -2.57 -13.64
N ALA A 217 14.75 -2.47 -13.09
CA ALA A 217 14.21 -3.49 -12.20
C ALA A 217 14.02 -4.85 -12.89
N ILE A 218 13.59 -4.87 -14.17
CA ILE A 218 13.55 -6.10 -14.97
C ILE A 218 14.95 -6.70 -15.09
N GLN A 219 15.95 -5.90 -15.48
CA GLN A 219 17.32 -6.40 -15.65
C GLN A 219 17.91 -6.92 -14.34
N GLU A 220 17.65 -6.24 -13.22
CA GLU A 220 18.06 -6.71 -11.90
C GLU A 220 17.40 -8.03 -11.53
N PHE A 221 16.10 -8.20 -11.80
CA PHE A 221 15.43 -9.49 -11.61
C PHE A 221 16.09 -10.59 -12.47
N GLN A 222 16.40 -10.30 -13.74
CA GLN A 222 17.09 -11.24 -14.62
C GLN A 222 18.48 -11.61 -14.12
N ASN A 223 19.26 -10.62 -13.65
CA ASN A 223 20.58 -10.85 -13.04
C ASN A 223 20.48 -11.79 -11.83
N LYS A 224 19.47 -11.60 -10.97
CA LYS A 224 19.25 -12.44 -9.79
C LYS A 224 18.82 -13.86 -10.18
N ARG A 225 17.94 -13.98 -11.18
CA ARG A 225 17.53 -15.28 -11.73
C ARG A 225 18.72 -16.07 -12.27
N GLU A 226 19.63 -15.42 -12.98
CA GLU A 226 20.84 -16.06 -13.50
C GLU A 226 21.84 -16.41 -12.38
N SER A 227 22.06 -15.52 -11.41
CA SER A 227 22.98 -15.80 -10.30
C SER A 227 22.49 -16.92 -9.37
N LEU A 228 21.19 -17.16 -9.33
CA LEU A 228 20.54 -18.18 -8.50
C LEU A 228 20.12 -19.41 -9.32
N ALA A 229 20.61 -19.53 -10.56
CA ALA A 229 20.22 -20.62 -11.46
C ALA A 229 20.71 -21.99 -10.99
N ASP A 230 21.84 -22.05 -10.29
CA ASP A 230 22.46 -23.24 -9.73
C ASP A 230 21.89 -23.57 -8.34
N TYR A 231 20.58 -23.85 -8.30
CA TYR A 231 19.84 -24.03 -7.05
C TYR A 231 20.21 -25.33 -6.29
N PHE A 232 20.94 -26.25 -6.92
CA PHE A 232 21.29 -27.55 -6.35
C PHE A 232 22.65 -27.52 -5.64
N ASP A 233 23.44 -26.45 -5.79
CA ASP A 233 24.60 -26.18 -4.95
C ASP A 233 24.15 -25.80 -3.53
N GLU A 234 24.55 -26.64 -2.56
CA GLU A 234 24.15 -26.49 -1.15
C GLU A 234 24.74 -25.25 -0.46
N SER A 235 25.71 -24.57 -1.07
CA SER A 235 26.27 -23.32 -0.54
C SER A 235 25.35 -22.11 -0.76
N HIS A 236 24.35 -22.22 -1.64
CA HIS A 236 23.36 -21.17 -1.87
C HIS A 236 22.20 -21.25 -0.88
N GLU A 237 22.12 -20.26 0.01
CA GLU A 237 20.99 -20.12 0.96
C GLU A 237 19.80 -19.35 0.37
N GLU A 238 20.03 -18.64 -0.73
CA GLU A 238 19.06 -17.76 -1.38
C GLU A 238 18.36 -18.44 -2.56
N ASP A 239 17.13 -18.03 -2.85
CA ASP A 239 16.31 -18.55 -3.95
C ASP A 239 15.55 -17.43 -4.67
N ILE A 240 15.32 -17.56 -5.97
CA ILE A 240 14.63 -16.55 -6.78
C ILE A 240 13.19 -16.28 -6.28
N PHE A 241 12.51 -17.27 -5.69
CA PHE A 241 11.17 -17.10 -5.13
C PHE A 241 11.15 -16.20 -3.89
N ASN A 242 12.30 -15.94 -3.23
CA ASN A 242 12.39 -14.93 -2.17
C ASN A 242 12.10 -13.51 -2.68
N TYR A 243 12.29 -13.29 -3.98
CA TYR A 243 12.07 -12.01 -4.67
C TYR A 243 10.70 -11.91 -5.35
N ILE A 244 9.88 -12.96 -5.23
CA ILE A 244 8.53 -13.01 -5.80
C ILE A 244 7.53 -12.80 -4.66
N PRO A 245 6.80 -11.66 -4.63
CA PRO A 245 5.81 -11.41 -3.60
C PRO A 245 4.74 -12.51 -3.58
N PRO A 246 4.16 -12.82 -2.41
CA PRO A 246 3.00 -13.69 -2.34
C PRO A 246 1.88 -13.17 -3.24
N GLN A 247 1.34 -14.05 -4.09
CA GLN A 247 0.25 -13.72 -5.00
C GLN A 247 -1.11 -13.95 -4.31
N GLU A 248 -2.10 -13.12 -4.62
CA GLU A 248 -3.46 -13.22 -4.04
C GLU A 248 -4.35 -14.22 -4.80
N THR A 249 -3.87 -14.79 -5.91
CA THR A 249 -4.60 -15.70 -6.80
C THR A 249 -4.24 -17.18 -6.55
N ASN A 250 -4.64 -18.09 -7.46
CA ASN A 250 -4.33 -19.53 -7.40
C ASN A 250 -2.82 -19.88 -7.46
N GLN A 251 -1.96 -18.87 -7.53
CA GLN A 251 -0.50 -18.95 -7.59
C GLN A 251 0.16 -18.95 -6.21
N ILE A 252 -0.52 -19.45 -5.17
CA ILE A 252 0.12 -19.67 -3.86
C ILE A 252 1.09 -20.84 -3.98
N PHE A 253 2.38 -20.55 -3.78
CA PHE A 253 3.46 -21.53 -3.78
C PHE A 253 3.66 -22.13 -2.39
N THR A 254 4.00 -23.41 -2.35
CA THR A 254 4.40 -24.07 -1.10
C THR A 254 5.73 -23.47 -0.62
N PRO A 255 5.83 -22.99 0.63
CA PRO A 255 7.09 -22.46 1.15
C PRO A 255 8.21 -23.52 1.11
N LYS A 256 9.45 -23.10 0.81
CA LYS A 256 10.61 -24.00 0.65
C LYS A 256 10.83 -24.92 1.84
N GLN A 257 10.75 -24.41 3.06
CA GLN A 257 10.88 -25.21 4.29
C GLN A 257 9.86 -26.36 4.38
N VAL A 258 8.64 -26.15 3.86
CA VAL A 258 7.61 -27.19 3.84
C VAL A 258 7.93 -28.23 2.77
N VAL A 259 8.46 -27.81 1.62
CA VAL A 259 8.93 -28.71 0.56
C VAL A 259 10.07 -29.59 1.07
N GLU A 260 11.11 -29.00 1.65
CA GLU A 260 12.25 -29.72 2.25
C GLU A 260 11.78 -30.75 3.29
N MET A 261 10.89 -30.33 4.20
CA MET A 261 10.30 -31.23 5.20
C MET A 261 9.53 -32.40 4.56
N MET A 262 8.79 -32.16 3.48
CA MET A 262 8.02 -33.22 2.82
C MET A 262 8.90 -34.18 2.03
N VAL A 263 9.94 -33.68 1.36
CA VAL A 263 10.91 -34.54 0.66
C VAL A 263 11.73 -35.35 1.67
N GLN A 264 12.10 -34.77 2.82
CA GLN A 264 12.76 -35.48 3.92
C GLN A 264 11.94 -36.68 4.40
N LYS A 265 10.61 -36.56 4.46
CA LYS A 265 9.74 -37.67 4.89
C LYS A 265 9.82 -38.89 3.97
N LEU A 266 10.12 -38.71 2.68
CA LEU A 266 10.34 -39.83 1.77
C LEU A 266 11.59 -40.63 2.16
N GLU A 267 12.65 -39.93 2.57
CA GLU A 267 13.90 -40.54 3.05
C GLU A 267 13.75 -41.16 4.44
N ASP A 268 12.92 -40.56 5.31
CA ASP A 268 12.59 -41.13 6.61
C ASP A 268 11.82 -42.47 6.48
N GLU A 269 11.01 -42.61 5.42
CA GLU A 269 10.27 -43.84 5.10
C GLU A 269 11.15 -44.91 4.41
N ASP A 270 12.04 -44.48 3.51
CA ASP A 270 13.00 -45.33 2.80
C ASP A 270 14.34 -44.60 2.67
N SER A 271 15.32 -44.97 3.52
CA SER A 271 16.63 -44.31 3.56
C SER A 271 17.43 -44.46 2.25
N HIS A 272 17.02 -45.37 1.36
CA HIS A 272 17.66 -45.60 0.07
C HIS A 272 16.83 -45.07 -1.10
N VAL A 273 15.76 -44.29 -0.83
CA VAL A 273 14.81 -43.80 -1.84
C VAL A 273 15.48 -42.99 -2.96
N PHE A 274 16.60 -42.30 -2.65
CA PHE A 274 17.35 -41.45 -3.59
C PHE A 274 18.62 -42.11 -4.14
N GLU A 275 18.86 -43.39 -3.88
CA GLU A 275 20.10 -44.08 -4.28
C GLU A 275 19.98 -44.87 -5.59
N ASP A 276 18.78 -44.98 -6.18
CA ASP A 276 18.53 -45.72 -7.44
C ASP A 276 18.40 -44.77 -8.65
N PRO A 277 19.30 -44.85 -9.64
CA PRO A 277 19.26 -43.99 -10.83
C PRO A 277 18.06 -44.25 -11.76
N ASN A 278 17.30 -45.34 -11.55
CA ASN A 278 16.10 -45.67 -12.32
C ASN A 278 14.80 -45.35 -11.58
N LYS A 279 14.88 -44.91 -10.32
CA LYS A 279 13.69 -44.59 -9.53
C LYS A 279 13.12 -43.24 -9.97
N THR A 280 11.80 -43.22 -10.16
CA THR A 280 11.08 -42.06 -10.71
C THR A 280 10.21 -41.37 -9.67
N PHE A 281 10.02 -40.06 -9.86
CA PHE A 281 9.25 -39.18 -9.00
C PHE A 281 8.34 -38.29 -9.85
N LEU A 282 7.14 -38.02 -9.36
CA LEU A 282 6.13 -37.23 -10.06
C LEU A 282 5.58 -36.13 -9.15
N ASP A 283 5.61 -34.89 -9.63
CA ASP A 283 4.75 -33.82 -9.12
C ASP A 283 3.51 -33.69 -10.05
N PRO A 284 2.34 -34.21 -9.65
CA PRO A 284 1.15 -34.23 -10.50
C PRO A 284 0.44 -32.87 -10.57
N PHE A 285 0.92 -31.84 -9.85
CA PHE A 285 0.32 -30.51 -9.83
C PHE A 285 1.35 -29.43 -9.48
N MET A 286 2.35 -29.29 -10.36
CA MET A 286 3.40 -28.28 -10.24
C MET A 286 2.81 -26.88 -10.24
N LYS A 287 3.43 -26.02 -9.41
CA LYS A 287 3.26 -24.56 -9.48
C LYS A 287 4.59 -23.85 -9.71
N SER A 288 5.40 -23.75 -8.66
CA SER A 288 6.72 -23.11 -8.71
C SER A 288 7.81 -24.04 -9.25
N GLY A 289 7.60 -25.36 -9.19
CA GLY A 289 8.65 -26.36 -9.46
C GLY A 289 9.52 -26.71 -8.25
N LEU A 290 9.24 -26.14 -7.06
CA LEU A 290 10.07 -26.33 -5.85
C LEU A 290 10.21 -27.80 -5.42
N TYR A 291 9.19 -28.63 -5.55
CA TYR A 291 9.33 -30.07 -5.25
C TYR A 291 10.31 -30.75 -6.20
N ILE A 292 10.25 -30.43 -7.49
CA ILE A 292 11.15 -30.98 -8.49
C ILE A 292 12.58 -30.53 -8.23
N THR A 293 12.81 -29.24 -7.92
CA THR A 293 14.17 -28.74 -7.67
C THR A 293 14.76 -29.28 -6.38
N GLU A 294 13.96 -29.48 -5.32
CA GLU A 294 14.41 -30.18 -4.11
C GLU A 294 14.76 -31.64 -4.41
N LEU A 295 13.99 -32.34 -5.23
CA LEU A 295 14.33 -33.70 -5.66
C LEU A 295 15.62 -33.74 -6.50
N VAL A 296 15.83 -32.77 -7.40
CA VAL A 296 17.11 -32.61 -8.13
C VAL A 296 18.24 -32.47 -7.13
N LYS A 297 18.12 -31.58 -6.13
CA LYS A 297 19.15 -31.34 -5.12
C LYS A 297 19.47 -32.62 -4.34
N ARG A 298 18.47 -33.36 -3.88
CA ARG A 298 18.65 -34.63 -3.15
C ARG A 298 19.34 -35.69 -4.00
N LEU A 299 18.88 -35.90 -5.24
CA LEU A 299 19.46 -36.90 -6.14
C LEU A 299 20.88 -36.52 -6.62
N PHE A 300 21.12 -35.23 -6.89
CA PHE A 300 22.41 -34.75 -7.40
C PHE A 300 23.52 -34.82 -6.35
N ASN A 301 23.21 -34.50 -5.09
CA ASN A 301 24.17 -34.49 -3.98
C ASN A 301 24.24 -35.81 -3.21
N ASN A 302 23.41 -36.82 -3.56
CA ASN A 302 23.46 -38.12 -2.89
C ASN A 302 24.81 -38.84 -3.20
N PRO A 303 25.57 -39.29 -2.19
CA PRO A 303 26.88 -39.90 -2.40
C PRO A 303 26.87 -41.17 -3.28
N VAL A 304 25.82 -41.99 -3.16
CA VAL A 304 25.68 -43.21 -3.98
C VAL A 304 25.37 -42.85 -5.44
N MET A 305 24.59 -41.80 -5.66
CA MET A 305 24.33 -41.28 -7.01
C MET A 305 25.59 -40.68 -7.66
N GLN A 306 26.43 -39.98 -6.88
CA GLN A 306 27.73 -39.47 -7.33
C GLN A 306 28.69 -40.62 -7.68
N GLU A 307 28.69 -41.72 -6.93
CA GLU A 307 29.49 -42.90 -7.26
C GLU A 307 29.00 -43.58 -8.55
N LYS A 308 27.67 -43.73 -8.71
CA LYS A 308 27.06 -44.39 -9.87
C LYS A 308 27.17 -43.58 -11.15
N ILE A 309 27.05 -42.25 -11.07
CA ILE A 309 27.16 -41.32 -12.20
C ILE A 309 28.09 -40.17 -11.79
N PRO A 310 29.42 -40.34 -11.91
CA PRO A 310 30.41 -39.38 -11.42
C PRO A 310 30.43 -38.04 -12.16
N ASP A 311 30.04 -38.02 -13.43
CA ASP A 311 29.99 -36.81 -14.25
C ASP A 311 28.72 -36.00 -13.95
N ASP A 312 28.90 -34.75 -13.50
CA ASP A 312 27.80 -33.89 -13.02
C ASP A 312 26.76 -33.59 -14.11
N ASP A 313 27.22 -33.30 -15.33
CA ASP A 313 26.35 -33.02 -16.47
C ASP A 313 25.50 -34.25 -16.84
N GLN A 314 26.12 -35.44 -16.89
CA GLN A 314 25.40 -36.70 -17.11
C GLN A 314 24.43 -37.02 -15.97
N ARG A 315 24.81 -36.73 -14.72
CA ARG A 315 23.96 -36.97 -13.55
C ARG A 315 22.72 -36.09 -13.59
N LEU A 316 22.87 -34.78 -13.82
CA LEU A 316 21.73 -33.86 -13.99
C LEU A 316 20.84 -34.26 -15.17
N LYS A 317 21.45 -34.65 -16.30
CA LYS A 317 20.71 -35.14 -17.46
C LYS A 317 19.89 -36.39 -17.14
N ASN A 318 20.46 -37.38 -16.44
CA ASN A 318 19.73 -38.58 -16.04
C ASN A 318 18.57 -38.24 -15.10
N ILE A 319 18.82 -37.42 -14.09
CA ILE A 319 17.81 -37.00 -13.11
C ILE A 319 16.61 -36.37 -13.83
N LEU A 320 16.85 -35.38 -14.70
CA LEU A 320 15.77 -34.62 -15.35
C LEU A 320 15.10 -35.34 -16.53
N GLU A 321 15.84 -36.15 -17.30
CA GLU A 321 15.28 -36.83 -18.48
C GLU A 321 14.65 -38.19 -18.17
N ASN A 322 15.01 -38.83 -17.06
CA ASN A 322 14.58 -40.20 -16.75
C ASN A 322 13.90 -40.34 -15.39
N GLN A 323 14.25 -39.53 -14.37
CA GLN A 323 13.75 -39.71 -13.01
C GLN A 323 12.59 -38.77 -12.66
N LEU A 324 12.62 -37.52 -13.13
CA LEU A 324 11.67 -36.49 -12.70
C LEU A 324 10.58 -36.22 -13.74
N TYR A 325 9.33 -36.20 -13.27
CA TYR A 325 8.12 -35.96 -14.05
C TYR A 325 7.28 -34.88 -13.39
N GLY A 326 6.60 -34.07 -14.20
CA GLY A 326 5.82 -32.96 -13.67
C GLY A 326 4.65 -32.56 -14.56
N LEU A 327 3.51 -32.27 -13.93
CA LEU A 327 2.31 -31.77 -14.62
C LEU A 327 1.90 -30.41 -14.07
N ALA A 328 1.77 -29.41 -14.94
CA ALA A 328 1.34 -28.06 -14.59
C ALA A 328 -0.06 -27.76 -15.18
N PRO A 329 -0.96 -27.12 -14.42
CA PRO A 329 -2.38 -26.98 -14.80
C PRO A 329 -2.69 -25.89 -15.82
N SER A 330 -1.77 -24.94 -16.05
CA SER A 330 -1.92 -23.89 -17.05
C SER A 330 -0.57 -23.53 -17.66
N GLU A 331 -0.61 -22.88 -18.82
CA GLU A 331 0.59 -22.55 -19.60
C GLU A 331 1.55 -21.64 -18.82
N ILE A 332 1.05 -20.60 -18.14
CA ILE A 332 1.93 -19.77 -17.31
C ILE A 332 2.60 -20.60 -16.22
N ILE A 333 1.83 -21.44 -15.51
CA ILE A 333 2.39 -22.23 -14.41
C ILE A 333 3.45 -23.21 -14.93
N TYR A 334 3.19 -23.80 -16.08
CA TYR A 334 4.14 -24.64 -16.78
C TYR A 334 5.43 -23.87 -17.10
N ASN A 335 5.33 -22.65 -17.63
CA ASN A 335 6.48 -21.81 -17.97
C ASN A 335 7.25 -21.36 -16.71
N ILE A 336 6.57 -20.94 -15.64
CA ILE A 336 7.22 -20.60 -14.35
C ILE A 336 8.01 -21.80 -13.84
N ALA A 337 7.37 -22.96 -13.72
CA ALA A 337 8.00 -24.15 -13.16
C ALA A 337 9.18 -24.61 -14.01
N THR A 338 9.00 -24.73 -15.33
CA THR A 338 10.06 -25.26 -16.20
C THR A 338 11.20 -24.27 -16.41
N ASN A 339 10.95 -22.96 -16.48
CA ASN A 339 12.04 -21.99 -16.56
C ASN A 339 12.87 -21.94 -15.27
N TYR A 340 12.24 -22.19 -14.12
CA TYR A 340 12.97 -22.34 -12.86
C TYR A 340 13.74 -23.67 -12.80
N ILE A 341 13.09 -24.81 -13.05
CA ILE A 341 13.74 -26.14 -13.01
C ILE A 341 14.94 -26.21 -13.97
N PHE A 342 14.85 -25.56 -15.13
CA PHE A 342 15.90 -25.60 -16.15
C PHE A 342 16.73 -24.30 -16.22
N SER A 343 16.71 -23.45 -15.19
CA SER A 343 17.42 -22.16 -15.19
C SER A 343 18.91 -22.28 -15.46
N PHE A 344 19.55 -23.36 -14.99
CA PHE A 344 20.98 -23.64 -15.19
C PHE A 344 21.31 -24.14 -16.61
N ASN A 345 20.33 -24.69 -17.33
CA ASN A 345 20.52 -25.38 -18.63
C ASN A 345 20.43 -24.39 -19.81
N THR A 346 21.27 -23.37 -19.82
CA THR A 346 21.25 -22.28 -20.82
C THR A 346 21.50 -22.76 -22.26
N GLU A 347 22.24 -23.85 -22.44
CA GLU A 347 22.51 -24.47 -23.74
C GLU A 347 21.40 -25.42 -24.22
N ASN A 348 20.33 -25.61 -23.45
CA ASN A 348 19.22 -26.51 -23.76
C ASN A 348 19.65 -27.96 -24.10
N LYS A 349 20.67 -28.47 -23.40
CA LYS A 349 21.21 -29.84 -23.59
C LYS A 349 20.34 -30.93 -22.98
N ILE A 350 19.53 -30.56 -21.99
CA ILE A 350 18.60 -31.45 -21.27
C ILE A 350 17.19 -31.29 -21.83
N SER A 351 16.57 -32.40 -22.20
CA SER A 351 15.20 -32.49 -22.70
C SER A 351 14.18 -32.20 -21.60
N ARG A 352 13.14 -31.43 -21.93
CA ARG A 352 12.02 -31.13 -21.02
C ARG A 352 10.83 -32.08 -21.19
N LYS A 353 11.00 -33.21 -21.90
CA LYS A 353 9.90 -34.09 -22.35
C LYS A 353 8.98 -34.60 -21.22
N ASN A 354 9.49 -34.75 -19.99
CA ASN A 354 8.77 -35.29 -18.84
C ASN A 354 7.96 -34.23 -18.07
N PHE A 355 8.03 -32.97 -18.48
CA PHE A 355 7.25 -31.88 -17.93
C PHE A 355 6.15 -31.51 -18.93
N LYS A 356 4.88 -31.52 -18.52
CA LYS A 356 3.75 -31.26 -19.42
C LYS A 356 2.77 -30.25 -18.83
N CYS A 357 2.12 -29.48 -19.71
CA CYS A 357 1.01 -28.62 -19.36
C CYS A 357 -0.31 -29.42 -19.46
N VAL A 358 -0.74 -30.02 -18.34
CA VAL A 358 -1.96 -30.84 -18.22
C VAL A 358 -2.60 -30.59 -16.85
N ASP A 359 -3.87 -30.19 -16.84
CA ASP A 359 -4.63 -30.07 -15.59
C ASP A 359 -5.14 -31.43 -15.12
N THR A 360 -4.58 -31.93 -14.01
CA THR A 360 -4.95 -33.22 -13.43
C THR A 360 -6.25 -33.19 -12.63
N ARG A 361 -6.75 -32.01 -12.25
CA ARG A 361 -7.92 -31.89 -11.35
C ARG A 361 -9.19 -32.59 -11.87
N PRO A 362 -9.57 -32.49 -13.16
CA PRO A 362 -10.73 -33.20 -13.68
C PRO A 362 -10.57 -34.72 -13.57
N ALA A 363 -9.40 -35.26 -13.97
CA ALA A 363 -9.14 -36.70 -13.91
C ALA A 363 -9.11 -37.23 -12.47
N VAL A 364 -8.53 -36.48 -11.52
CA VAL A 364 -8.55 -36.84 -10.09
C VAL A 364 -9.98 -36.91 -9.56
N LYS A 365 -10.82 -35.93 -9.89
CA LYS A 365 -12.24 -35.92 -9.46
C LYS A 365 -13.03 -37.10 -10.03
N GLU A 366 -12.67 -37.58 -11.21
CA GLU A 366 -13.30 -38.72 -11.87
C GLU A 366 -12.68 -40.08 -11.51
N GLY A 367 -11.60 -40.10 -10.71
CA GLY A 367 -10.87 -41.33 -10.40
C GLY A 367 -10.12 -41.92 -11.61
N LYS A 368 -9.73 -41.09 -12.58
CA LYS A 368 -9.08 -41.47 -13.84
C LYS A 368 -7.64 -40.97 -13.99
N LEU A 369 -6.96 -40.67 -12.87
CA LEU A 369 -5.60 -40.16 -12.90
C LEU A 369 -4.64 -41.12 -13.63
N ASP A 370 -4.73 -42.43 -13.38
CA ASP A 370 -3.84 -43.42 -14.01
C ASP A 370 -3.96 -43.43 -15.54
N ALA A 371 -5.19 -43.31 -16.05
CA ALA A 371 -5.44 -43.25 -17.49
C ALA A 371 -4.84 -41.98 -18.12
N LEU A 372 -4.99 -40.83 -17.44
CA LEU A 372 -4.37 -39.57 -17.87
C LEU A 372 -2.85 -39.68 -17.86
N LEU A 373 -2.24 -40.25 -16.82
CA LEU A 373 -0.79 -40.43 -16.73
C LEU A 373 -0.28 -41.35 -17.84
N TYR A 374 -1.00 -42.45 -18.13
CA TYR A 374 -0.67 -43.35 -19.23
C TYR A 374 -0.77 -42.67 -20.59
N GLU A 375 -1.82 -41.87 -20.85
CA GLU A 375 -1.93 -41.09 -22.08
C GLU A 375 -0.81 -40.03 -22.21
N THR A 376 -0.41 -39.44 -21.08
CA THR A 376 0.57 -38.35 -21.06
C THR A 376 2.02 -38.83 -21.19
N PHE A 377 2.35 -39.97 -20.58
CA PHE A 377 3.73 -40.47 -20.46
C PHE A 377 3.93 -41.91 -20.95
N GLY A 378 2.88 -42.67 -21.25
CA GLY A 378 2.93 -44.11 -21.53
C GLY A 378 3.71 -44.49 -22.79
N ASP A 379 3.87 -43.56 -23.74
CA ASP A 379 4.72 -43.76 -24.93
C ASP A 379 6.20 -43.44 -24.70
N SER A 380 6.58 -42.99 -23.49
CA SER A 380 7.91 -42.44 -23.17
C SER A 380 8.77 -43.31 -22.23
N ASN A 381 8.25 -44.47 -21.79
CA ASN A 381 8.93 -45.41 -20.88
C ASN A 381 9.18 -46.78 -21.52
#